data_AF-A0A520MSK3-F1
#
_entry.id   AF-A0A520MSK3-F1
#
_cell.length_a   1.000
_cell.length_b   1.000
_cell.length_c   1.000
_cell.angle_alpha   90.00
_cell.angle_beta   90.00
_cell.angle_gamma   90.00
#
_symmetry.space_group_name_H-M   'P 1'
#
loop_
_entity.id
_entity.type
_entity.pdbx_description
1 polymer ?
#
loop_
_entity_poly.entity_id
_entity_poly.type
_entity_poly.pdbx_seq_one_letter_code
_entity_poly.pdbx_strand_id
1 'polypeptide(L)'
;AANSSFCQLLADFLGQEVQVPSSLESTAIGAAITAGLGSNFFSIDDLKARQSKNSTIYKPRDDIFDPSDLVEWKKFLRVLLGAYN
;
A
#
# COMPACT_ATOMS: atom_id res chain seq x y z
N ALA A 1 -3.27 6.11 3.42
CA ALA A 1 -3.78 4.96 4.19
C ALA A 1 -3.85 5.31 5.68
N ALA A 2 -4.95 5.96 6.09
CA ALA A 2 -5.12 6.43 7.47
C ALA A 2 -5.70 5.36 8.42
N ASN A 3 -6.39 4.36 7.86
CA ASN A 3 -7.05 3.31 8.63
C ASN A 3 -6.07 2.17 8.93
N SER A 4 -5.55 2.15 10.16
CA SER A 4 -4.60 1.15 10.62
C SER A 4 -5.16 -0.27 10.61
N SER A 5 -6.43 -0.45 10.99
CA SER A 5 -7.09 -1.76 10.96
C SER A 5 -7.18 -2.33 9.55
N PHE A 6 -7.53 -1.48 8.57
CA PHE A 6 -7.55 -1.89 7.17
C PHE A 6 -6.15 -2.26 6.66
N CYS A 7 -5.13 -1.46 6.99
CA CYS A 7 -3.73 -1.75 6.60
C CYS A 7 -3.23 -3.06 7.20
N GLN A 8 -3.58 -3.35 8.45
CA GLN A 8 -3.24 -4.60 9.10
C GLN A 8 -3.94 -5.78 8.42
N LEU A 9 -5.25 -5.69 8.18
CA LEU A 9 -5.99 -6.74 7.46
C LEU A 9 -5.43 -6.96 6.05
N LEU A 10 -5.08 -5.89 5.33
CA LEU A 10 -4.46 -6.00 4.02
C LEU A 10 -3.14 -6.79 4.07
N ALA A 11 -2.29 -6.52 5.07
CA ALA A 11 -1.06 -7.28 5.27
C ALA A 11 -1.36 -8.77 5.57
N ASP A 12 -2.34 -9.03 6.43
CA ASP A 12 -2.75 -10.38 6.80
C ASP A 12 -3.26 -11.19 5.59
N PHE A 13 -4.18 -10.63 4.80
CA PHE A 13 -4.76 -11.33 3.64
C PHE A 13 -3.81 -11.45 2.44
N LEU A 14 -2.85 -10.52 2.29
CA LEU A 14 -1.83 -10.63 1.24
C LEU A 14 -0.68 -11.55 1.62
N GLY A 15 -0.50 -11.85 2.92
CA GLY A 15 0.69 -12.53 3.42
C GLY A 15 1.98 -11.76 3.15
N GLN A 16 1.90 -10.42 3.06
CA GLN A 16 3.04 -9.54 2.73
C GLN A 16 3.11 -8.34 3.67
N GLU A 17 4.32 -7.83 3.89
CA GLU A 17 4.51 -6.59 4.64
C GLU A 17 3.92 -5.40 3.88
N VAL A 18 3.13 -4.58 4.57
CA VAL A 18 2.58 -3.33 4.04
C VAL A 18 3.28 -2.15 4.70
N GLN A 19 4.02 -1.37 3.89
CA GLN A 19 4.70 -0.16 4.36
C GLN A 19 3.87 1.08 4.03
N VAL A 20 3.43 1.79 5.07
CA VAL A 20 2.66 3.03 4.94
C VAL A 20 3.57 4.22 5.24
N PRO A 21 3.79 5.15 4.29
CA PRO A 21 4.56 6.35 4.56
C PRO A 21 3.84 7.24 5.57
N SER A 22 4.61 7.98 6.37
CA SER A 22 4.08 8.94 7.35
C SER A 22 3.22 10.05 6.72
N SER A 23 3.55 10.47 5.49
CA SER A 23 2.68 11.36 4.73
C SER A 23 1.70 10.57 3.86
N LEU A 24 0.42 10.90 3.98
CA LEU A 24 -0.64 10.34 3.13
C LEU A 24 -0.71 10.99 1.75
N GLU A 25 -0.09 12.16 1.60
CA GLU A 25 -0.08 12.97 0.38
C GLU A 25 1.08 12.59 -0.55
N SER A 26 1.36 11.29 -0.69
CA SER A 26 2.50 10.79 -1.48
C SER A 26 2.43 11.23 -2.95
N THR A 27 1.21 11.39 -3.50
CA THR A 27 0.99 11.93 -4.85
C THR A 27 1.43 13.39 -4.97
N ALA A 28 1.03 14.25 -4.02
CA ALA A 28 1.41 15.66 -4.03
C ALA A 28 2.92 15.82 -3.80
N ILE A 29 3.49 15.02 -2.89
CA ILE A 29 4.94 14.95 -2.68
C ILE A 29 5.65 14.52 -3.96
N GLY A 30 5.15 13.50 -4.66
CA GLY A 30 5.68 13.05 -5.94
C GLY A 30 5.72 14.18 -6.97
N ALA A 31 4.61 14.91 -7.13
CA ALA A 31 4.53 16.06 -8.04
C ALA A 31 5.54 17.16 -7.67
N ALA A 32 5.66 17.50 -6.38
CA ALA A 32 6.64 18.48 -5.89
C ALA A 32 8.09 18.02 -6.14
N ILE A 33 8.38 16.73 -5.92
CA ILE A 33 9.67 16.12 -6.23
C ILE A 33 9.99 16.27 -7.72
N THR A 34 9.06 15.90 -8.59
CA THR A 34 9.23 16.00 -10.05
C THR A 34 9.46 17.44 -10.50
N ALA A 35 8.68 18.41 -9.99
CA ALA A 35 8.86 19.82 -10.30
C ALA A 35 10.22 20.37 -9.81
N GLY A 36 10.65 19.96 -8.63
CA GLY A 36 11.95 20.35 -8.07
C GLY A 36 13.14 19.79 -8.85
N LEU A 37 13.07 18.53 -9.30
CA LEU A 37 14.07 17.96 -10.21
C LEU A 37 14.07 18.69 -11.56
N GLY A 38 12.90 18.92 -12.16
CA GLY A 38 12.78 19.58 -13.46
C GLY A 38 13.24 21.04 -13.48
N SER A 39 13.19 21.71 -12.33
CA SER A 39 13.68 23.09 -12.15
C SER A 39 15.15 23.17 -11.70
N ASN A 40 15.84 22.04 -11.57
CA ASN A 40 17.18 21.92 -10.97
C ASN A 40 17.27 22.50 -9.55
N PHE A 41 16.16 22.51 -8.80
CA PHE A 41 16.12 23.02 -7.43
C PHE A 41 16.83 22.08 -6.43
N PHE A 42 16.79 20.77 -6.68
CA PHE A 42 17.61 19.75 -6.01
C PHE A 42 17.92 18.61 -6.97
N SER A 43 18.90 17.78 -6.62
CA SER A 43 19.29 16.58 -7.35
C SER A 43 18.61 15.33 -6.78
N ILE A 44 18.75 14.20 -7.50
CA ILE A 44 18.30 12.89 -7.01
C ILE A 44 19.09 12.46 -5.76
N ASP A 45 20.36 12.83 -5.66
CA ASP A 45 21.19 12.44 -4.52
C ASP A 45 20.80 13.21 -3.25
N ASP A 46 20.33 14.46 -3.39
CA ASP A 46 19.74 15.22 -2.28
C ASP A 46 18.48 14.54 -1.72
N LEU A 47 17.67 13.93 -2.60
CA LEU A 47 16.47 13.17 -2.19
C LEU A 47 16.82 11.89 -1.45
N LYS A 48 17.84 11.15 -1.91
CA LYS A 48 18.32 9.93 -1.24
C LYS A 48 18.85 10.24 0.15
N ALA A 49 19.58 11.34 0.31
CA ALA A 49 20.07 11.79 1.62
C ALA A 49 18.93 12.14 2.60
N ARG A 50 17.76 12.53 2.08
CA ARG A 50 16.57 12.90 2.86
C ARG A 50 15.52 11.80 2.97
N GLN A 51 15.81 10.59 2.49
CA GLN A 51 14.83 9.50 2.48
C GLN A 51 14.29 9.27 3.89
N SER A 52 12.99 9.53 4.05
CA SER A 52 12.35 9.56 5.35
C SER A 52 12.26 8.14 5.92
N LYS A 53 12.86 7.92 7.09
CA LYS A 53 12.83 6.61 7.80
C LYS A 53 11.49 6.31 8.49
N ASN A 54 10.53 7.23 8.39
CA ASN A 54 9.29 7.18 9.15
C ASN A 54 8.17 6.58 8.30
N SER A 55 8.15 5.25 8.21
CA SER A 55 7.02 4.47 7.72
C SER A 55 6.47 3.57 8.83
N THR A 56 5.16 3.36 8.84
CA THR A 56 4.54 2.33 9.66
C THR A 56 4.57 1.03 8.86
N ILE A 57 5.12 -0.02 9.46
CA ILE A 57 5.22 -1.35 8.83
C ILE A 57 4.19 -2.26 9.49
N TYR A 58 3.24 -2.74 8.69
CA TYR A 58 2.28 -3.76 9.09
C TYR A 58 2.79 -5.12 8.60
N LYS A 59 3.02 -6.05 9.52
CA LYS A 59 3.43 -7.41 9.19
C LYS A 59 2.21 -8.34 9.22
N PRO A 60 2.14 -9.35 8.34
CA PRO A 60 1.10 -10.36 8.41
C PRO A 60 1.09 -11.02 9.78
N ARG A 61 -0.09 -11.15 10.37
CA ARG A 61 -0.30 -11.92 11.60
C ARG A 61 -0.65 -13.35 11.24
N ASP A 62 -0.05 -14.29 11.96
CA ASP A 62 -0.39 -15.69 11.86
C ASP A 62 -1.86 -15.91 12.28
N ASP A 63 -2.46 -16.98 11.77
CA ASP A 63 -3.82 -17.43 12.12
C ASP A 63 -4.97 -16.44 11.81
N ILE A 64 -4.72 -15.36 11.06
CA ILE A 64 -5.79 -14.45 10.57
C ILE A 64 -6.31 -14.88 9.20
N PHE A 65 -5.43 -15.28 8.29
CA PHE A 65 -5.82 -15.69 6.94
C PHE A 65 -6.18 -17.18 6.90
N ASP A 66 -7.45 -17.49 6.63
CA ASP A 66 -7.87 -18.83 6.26
C ASP A 66 -7.88 -18.98 4.73
N PRO A 67 -7.11 -19.91 4.13
CA PRO A 67 -7.18 -20.22 2.71
C PRO A 67 -8.60 -20.53 2.19
N SER A 68 -9.49 -21.02 3.06
CA SER A 68 -10.89 -21.29 2.73
C SER A 68 -11.67 -20.02 2.38
N ASP A 69 -11.37 -18.88 3.04
CA ASP A 69 -12.00 -17.58 2.77
C ASP A 69 -11.74 -17.12 1.34
N LEU A 70 -10.51 -17.32 0.84
CA LEU A 70 -10.15 -16.99 -0.53
C LEU A 70 -10.89 -17.87 -1.55
N VAL A 71 -11.13 -19.14 -1.22
CA VAL A 71 -11.91 -20.05 -2.06
C VAL A 71 -13.36 -19.59 -2.13
N GLU A 72 -13.97 -19.25 -1.00
CA GLU A 72 -15.34 -18.74 -0.95
C GLU A 72 -15.47 -17.40 -1.68
N TRP A 73 -14.57 -16.45 -1.46
CA TRP A 73 -14.54 -15.18 -2.19
C TRP A 73 -14.50 -15.38 -3.71
N LYS A 74 -13.67 -16.32 -4.20
CA LYS A 74 -13.62 -16.66 -5.63
C LYS A 74 -14.91 -17.29 -6.15
N LYS A 75 -15.61 -18.11 -5.35
CA LYS A 75 -16.91 -18.66 -5.72
C LYS A 75 -17.93 -17.54 -5.89
N PHE A 76 -18.01 -16.61 -4.94
CA PHE A 76 -18.88 -15.44 -5.03
C PHE A 76 -18.57 -14.57 -6.27
N LEU A 77 -17.29 -14.33 -6.55
CA LEU A 77 -16.89 -13.57 -7.73
C LEU A 77 -17.37 -14.22 -9.03
N ARG A 78 -17.31 -15.56 -9.14
CA ARG A 78 -17.82 -16.28 -10.32
C ARG A 78 -19.33 -16.14 -10.49
N VAL A 79 -20.09 -16.23 -9.39
CA VAL A 79 -21.54 -16.02 -9.42
C VAL A 79 -21.87 -14.61 -9.88
N LEU A 80 -21.16 -13.61 -9.35
CA LEU A 80 -21.33 -12.21 -9.74
C LEU A 80 -21.06 -12.04 -11.24
N LEU A 81 -19.92 -12.52 -11.74
CA LEU A 81 -19.57 -12.41 -13.16
C LEU A 81 -20.57 -13.14 -14.07
N GLY A 82 -21.14 -14.26 -13.63
CA GLY A 82 -22.17 -14.98 -14.37
C GLY A 82 -23.51 -14.25 -14.45
N ALA A 83 -23.82 -13.36 -13.50
CA ALA A 83 -25.07 -12.60 -13.48
C ALA A 83 -25.06 -11.36 -14.40
N TYR A 84 -23.88 -10.89 -14.81
CA TYR A 84 -23.69 -9.72 -15.68
C TYR A 84 -23.17 -10.09 -17.09
N ASN A 85 -23.11 -11.38 -17.41
CA ASN A 85 -22.92 -11.92 -18.77
C ASN A 85 -24.28 -12.30 -19.37
#